data_AF-A0A6P0XDD7-F1
#
_entry.id   AF-A0A6P0XDD7-F1
#
_cell.length_a   1.000
_cell.length_b   1.000
_cell.length_c   1.000
_cell.angle_alpha   90.00
_cell.angle_beta   90.00
_cell.angle_gamma   90.00
#
_symmetry.space_group_name_H-M   'P 1'
#
loop_
_entity.id
_entity.type
_entity.pdbx_description
1 polymer ?
#
loop_
_entity_poly.entity_id
_entity_poly.type
_entity_poly.pdbx_seq_one_letter_code
_entity_poly.pdbx_strand_id
1 'polypeptide(L)'
;MTVSVFDDLRGISGEWVGLACLVKVERIGTRAGKPYQQLAYYISSKCLDAAQFAQGIRGHWGIENRLHWVKDVVLDEDSSRIPSQ
;
A
#
# COMPACT_ATOMS: atom_id res chain seq x y z
N MET A 1 4.39 -4.39 11.55
CA MET A 1 4.07 -4.59 10.12
C MET A 1 5.00 -5.64 9.56
N THR A 2 4.52 -6.47 8.65
CA THR A 2 5.30 -7.50 7.97
C THR A 2 5.37 -7.13 6.50
N VAL A 3 6.56 -7.25 5.91
CA VAL A 3 6.80 -6.99 4.48
C VAL A 3 7.29 -8.27 3.84
N SER A 4 6.69 -8.63 2.70
CA SER A 4 7.07 -9.78 1.88
C SER A 4 7.28 -9.31 0.45
N VAL A 5 8.38 -9.74 -0.16
CA VAL A 5 8.76 -9.40 -1.53
C VAL A 5 8.63 -10.65 -2.39
N PHE A 6 8.01 -10.50 -3.55
CA PHE A 6 7.81 -11.56 -4.53
C PHE A 6 8.36 -11.10 -5.88
N ASP A 7 9.38 -11.78 -6.37
CA ASP A 7 10.00 -11.57 -7.69
C ASP A 7 9.53 -12.59 -8.73
N ASP A 8 8.82 -13.63 -8.31
CA ASP A 8 8.08 -14.53 -9.20
C ASP A 8 6.83 -13.83 -9.75
N LEU A 9 6.96 -13.30 -10.97
CA LEU A 9 5.90 -12.58 -11.67
C LEU A 9 5.08 -13.47 -12.62
N ARG A 10 5.16 -14.81 -12.48
CA ARG A 10 4.34 -15.72 -13.28
C ARG A 10 2.85 -15.38 -13.11
N GLY A 11 2.15 -15.18 -14.22
CA GLY A 11 0.74 -14.82 -14.26
C GLY A 11 0.46 -13.32 -14.21
N ILE A 12 1.47 -12.46 -14.13
CA ILE A 12 1.32 -11.01 -14.32
C ILE A 12 1.50 -10.67 -15.80
N SER A 13 0.64 -9.79 -16.33
CA SER A 13 0.73 -9.33 -17.74
C SER A 13 2.08 -8.67 -18.02
N GLY A 14 2.65 -8.96 -19.20
CA GLY A 14 3.88 -8.32 -19.68
C GLY A 14 3.72 -6.84 -20.04
N GLU A 15 2.50 -6.30 -20.05
CA GLU A 15 2.21 -4.88 -20.28
C GLU A 15 2.75 -3.98 -19.17
N TRP A 16 3.04 -4.55 -18.00
CA TRP A 16 3.67 -3.85 -16.87
C TRP A 16 5.17 -3.72 -17.10
N VAL A 17 5.54 -2.91 -18.09
CA VAL A 17 6.93 -2.70 -18.50
C VAL A 17 7.75 -2.20 -17.32
N GLY A 18 8.84 -2.92 -17.02
CA GLY A 18 9.74 -2.58 -15.93
C GLY A 18 9.28 -3.03 -14.55
N LEU A 19 8.21 -3.81 -14.42
CA LEU A 19 7.87 -4.47 -13.16
C LEU A 19 8.95 -5.50 -12.80
N ALA A 20 9.53 -5.35 -11.61
CA ALA A 20 10.58 -6.24 -11.10
C ALA A 20 10.12 -7.07 -9.90
N CYS A 21 9.27 -6.53 -9.04
CA CYS A 21 8.72 -7.28 -7.91
C CYS A 21 7.39 -6.72 -7.39
N LEU A 22 6.64 -7.59 -6.71
CA LEU A 22 5.48 -7.26 -5.90
C LEU A 22 5.89 -7.21 -4.42
N VAL A 23 5.34 -6.25 -3.69
CA VAL A 23 5.59 -6.10 -2.25
C VAL A 23 4.27 -6.14 -1.52
N LYS A 24 4.09 -7.15 -0.66
CA LYS A 24 2.94 -7.27 0.23
C LYS A 24 3.30 -6.69 1.59
N VAL A 25 2.41 -5.86 2.12
CA VAL A 25 2.56 -5.29 3.46
C VAL A 25 1.34 -5.61 4.30
N GLU A 26 1.56 -6.30 5.40
CA GLU A 26 0.53 -6.60 6.39
C GLU A 26 0.76 -5.76 7.65
N ARG A 27 -0.31 -5.12 8.14
CA ARG A 27 -0.33 -4.35 9.37
C ARG A 27 -1.40 -4.93 10.27
N ILE A 28 -1.01 -5.41 11.43
CA ILE A 28 -1.91 -5.87 12.48
C ILE A 28 -1.62 -5.02 13.71
N GLY A 29 -2.67 -4.58 14.40
CA GLY A 29 -2.53 -3.82 15.63
C GLY A 29 -3.87 -3.53 16.27
N THR A 30 -3.87 -2.53 17.15
CA THR A 30 -5.07 -2.06 17.85
C THR A 30 -5.18 -0.54 17.68
N ARG A 31 -6.37 -0.05 17.32
CA ARG A 31 -6.67 1.38 17.19
C ARG A 31 -7.96 1.67 17.96
N ALA A 32 -7.90 2.63 18.88
CA ALA A 32 -9.02 2.98 19.77
C ALA A 32 -9.65 1.75 20.48
N GLY A 33 -8.79 0.83 20.97
CA GLY A 33 -9.22 -0.38 21.67
C GLY A 33 -9.78 -1.49 20.77
N LYS A 34 -9.88 -1.29 19.46
CA LYS A 34 -10.36 -2.32 18.51
C LYS A 34 -9.18 -2.90 17.72
N PRO A 35 -9.10 -4.23 17.55
CA PRO A 35 -8.11 -4.83 16.66
C PRO A 35 -8.35 -4.37 15.22
N TYR A 36 -7.28 -4.21 14.47
CA TYR A 36 -7.34 -3.95 13.03
C TYR A 36 -6.30 -4.79 12.30
N GLN A 37 -6.63 -5.15 11.07
CA GLN A 37 -5.72 -5.75 10.10
C GLN A 37 -5.87 -4.98 8.79
N GLN A 38 -4.75 -4.64 8.17
CA GLN A 38 -4.71 -3.97 6.88
C GLN A 38 -3.69 -4.66 6.00
N LEU A 39 -4.09 -4.88 4.75
CA LEU A 39 -3.25 -5.42 3.70
C LEU A 39 -3.06 -4.40 2.60
N ALA A 40 -1.83 -4.21 2.15
CA ALA A 40 -1.49 -3.34 1.02
C ALA A 40 -0.50 -4.04 0.08
N TYR A 41 -0.64 -3.78 -1.21
CA TYR A 41 0.26 -4.29 -2.25
C TYR A 41 0.90 -3.12 -2.99
N TYR A 42 2.18 -3.26 -3.30
CA TYR A 42 2.95 -2.30 -4.08
C TYR A 42 3.63 -3.04 -5.23
N ILE A 43 3.84 -2.32 -6.32
CA ILE A 43 4.69 -2.75 -7.43
C ILE A 43 5.99 -1.93 -7.40
N SER A 44 7.10 -2.55 -7.80
CA SER A 44 8.36 -1.83 -7.95
C SER A 44 9.13 -2.29 -9.18
N SER A 45 9.82 -1.33 -9.79
CA SER A 45 10.80 -1.58 -10.85
C SER A 45 12.18 -1.94 -10.32
N LYS A 46 12.34 -2.02 -9.00
CA LYS A 46 13.55 -2.49 -8.34
C LYS A 46 13.19 -3.57 -7.35
N CYS A 47 13.89 -4.70 -7.39
CA CYS A 47 13.78 -5.72 -6.35
C CYS A 47 14.78 -5.40 -5.24
N LEU A 48 14.27 -4.91 -4.11
CA LEU A 48 15.02 -4.64 -2.89
C LEU A 48 14.63 -5.68 -1.83
N ASP A 49 15.41 -5.78 -0.76
CA ASP A 49 15.02 -6.65 0.35
C ASP A 49 13.82 -6.07 1.13
N ALA A 50 13.16 -6.94 1.91
CA ALA A 50 11.99 -6.56 2.68
C ALA A 50 12.27 -5.46 3.72
N ALA A 51 13.51 -5.35 4.24
CA ALA A 51 13.88 -4.36 5.23
C ALA A 51 14.02 -2.96 4.61
N GLN A 52 14.61 -2.87 3.42
CA GLN A 52 14.72 -1.66 2.62
C GLN A 52 13.33 -1.15 2.22
N PHE A 53 12.45 -2.03 1.74
CA PHE A 53 11.06 -1.67 1.47
C PHE A 53 10.33 -1.24 2.74
N ALA A 54 10.50 -1.95 3.85
CA ALA A 54 9.90 -1.57 5.12
C ALA A 54 10.33 -0.17 5.58
N GLN A 55 11.60 0.17 5.40
CA GLN A 55 12.12 1.52 5.71
C GLN A 55 11.48 2.57 4.80
N GLY A 56 11.48 2.36 3.49
CA GLY A 56 10.88 3.28 2.52
C GLY A 56 9.38 3.47 2.76
N ILE A 57 8.64 2.38 2.96
CA ILE A 57 7.21 2.41 3.27
C ILE A 57 6.98 3.19 4.57
N ARG A 58 7.70 2.93 5.66
CA ARG A 58 7.55 3.70 6.91
C ARG A 58 7.80 5.20 6.71
N GLY A 59 8.81 5.56 5.92
CA GLY A 59 9.10 6.94 5.55
C GLY A 59 7.95 7.57 4.75
N HIS A 60 7.38 6.82 3.81
CA HIS A 60 6.26 7.25 2.96
C HIS A 60 4.97 7.48 3.75
N TRP A 61 4.67 6.65 4.76
CA TRP A 61 3.52 6.86 5.66
C TRP A 61 3.53 8.23 6.35
N GLY A 62 4.72 8.78 6.65
CA GLY A 62 4.86 10.12 7.22
C GLY A 62 4.55 11.26 6.23
N ILE A 63 4.60 10.98 4.92
CA ILE A 63 4.29 11.92 3.83
C ILE A 63 2.81 11.77 3.43
N GLU A 64 2.36 10.54 3.20
CA GLU A 64 0.97 10.22 2.85
C GLU A 64 -0.01 10.58 3.97
N ASN A 65 0.29 10.42 5.26
CA ASN A 65 -0.60 10.90 6.33
C ASN A 65 -0.77 12.43 6.34
N ARG A 66 0.25 13.19 5.90
CA ARG A 66 0.16 14.64 5.76
C ARG A 66 -0.58 15.03 4.48
N LEU A 67 -0.38 14.27 3.40
CA LEU A 67 -1.04 14.50 2.12
C LEU A 67 -2.51 14.05 2.14
N HIS A 68 -2.87 12.96 2.82
CA HIS A 68 -4.25 12.46 2.97
C HIS A 68 -5.14 13.50 3.63
N TRP A 69 -4.65 14.23 4.64
CA TRP A 69 -5.40 15.37 5.21
C TRP A 69 -5.68 16.48 4.20
N VAL A 70 -4.81 16.70 3.21
CA VAL A 70 -5.04 17.69 2.15
C VAL A 70 -5.88 17.09 1.02
N LYS A 71 -5.64 15.83 0.67
CA LYS A 71 -6.34 15.13 -0.42
C LYS A 71 -7.80 14.88 -0.07
N ASP A 72 -8.10 14.39 1.13
CA ASP A 72 -9.47 14.12 1.59
C ASP A 72 -10.28 15.42 1.78
N VAL A 73 -9.62 16.54 2.11
CA VAL A 73 -10.26 17.87 2.28
C VAL A 73 -10.43 18.61 0.94
N VAL A 74 -9.57 18.36 -0.04
CA VAL A 74 -9.63 19.03 -1.36
C VAL A 74 -10.46 18.24 -2.39
N LEU A 75 -10.59 16.92 -2.25
CA LEU A 75 -11.26 16.07 -3.26
C LEU A 75 -12.63 15.51 -2.87
N ASP A 76 -13.18 15.80 -1.68
CA ASP A 76 -14.54 15.38 -1.26
C ASP A 76 -14.93 13.94 -1.66
N GLU A 77 -13.99 13.00 -1.61
CA GLU A 77 -14.20 11.61 -2.07
C GLU A 77 -15.11 10.79 -1.11
N ASP A 78 -15.76 11.43 -0.13
CA ASP A 78 -16.78 10.82 0.75
C ASP A 78 -18.21 10.93 0.18
N SER A 79 -18.41 11.65 -0.94
CA SER A 79 -19.74 11.80 -1.56
C SER A 79 -20.11 10.69 -2.56
N SER A 80 -19.25 9.69 -2.77
CA SER A 80 -19.58 8.54 -3.63
C SER A 80 -20.37 7.45 -2.89
N ARG A 81 -21.60 7.79 -2.47
CA ARG A 81 -22.64 6.80 -2.16
C ARG A 81 -23.10 6.14 -3.46
N ILE A 82 -22.66 4.92 -3.72
CA ILE A 82 -23.30 4.07 -4.72
C ILE A 82 -24.60 3.54 -4.09
N PRO A 83 -25.80 3.82 -4.62
CA PRO A 83 -27.00 3.15 -4.17
C PRO A 83 -26.98 1.72 -4.71
N SER A 84 -27.15 0.74 -3.83
CA SER A 84 -27.53 -0.61 -4.22
C SER A 84 -28.89 -0.56 -4.91
N GLN A 85 -28.95 -0.98 -6.18
CA GLN A 85 -30.18 -1.55 -6.76
C GLN A 85 -30.22 -3.04 -6.45
#